data_AF-A0A0W0GD32-F1
#
_entry.id   AF-A0A0W0GD32-F1
#
_cell.length_a   1.000
_cell.length_b   1.000
_cell.length_c   1.000
_cell.angle_alpha   90.00
_cell.angle_beta   90.00
_cell.angle_gamma   90.00
#
_symmetry.space_group_name_H-M   'P 1'
#
loop_
_entity.id
_entity.type
_entity.pdbx_description
1 polymer ?
#
loop_
_entity_poly.entity_id
_entity_poly.type
_entity_poly.pdbx_seq_one_letter_code
_entity_poly.pdbx_strand_id
1 'polypeptide(L)'
;MSCIPSGQDLHQFHERSRHQREPIFRSGEVYQLPETFGEEVTIQYELTVDISRGMFRSDDHIRTAFGYVRCSIPEPSSALRQLAYEERIPIPDPGVDVEGWKSLPAIAVHGLIAQSRPAEVQVTLSLAKPLSYTRGSVIPCFLKFSSLDVQALDVARPGDSIKLYLRRTIKYQRPSDSKFNWNEATKDVCTALWWNPPNTSGGTDRAVRYLEGEIQLPKDLKPSAKVEHFSISVRGSPCFPCD
;
A
#
# COMPACT_ATOMS: atom_id res chain seq x y z
N MET A 1 -5.64 -16.96 -67.74
CA MET A 1 -6.28 -17.40 -66.48
C MET A 1 -5.33 -18.34 -65.76
N SER A 2 -5.26 -18.22 -64.42
CA SER A 2 -4.44 -18.94 -63.41
C SER A 2 -2.91 -18.80 -63.53
N CYS A 3 -2.16 -18.12 -62.65
CA CYS A 3 -2.05 -18.06 -61.17
C CYS A 3 -1.03 -19.03 -60.55
N ILE A 4 0.10 -18.42 -60.13
CA ILE A 4 0.86 -18.55 -58.87
C ILE A 4 1.61 -19.86 -58.54
N PRO A 5 2.91 -19.75 -58.20
CA PRO A 5 3.56 -20.60 -57.20
C PRO A 5 3.97 -19.86 -55.91
N SER A 6 3.78 -20.58 -54.80
CA SER A 6 4.58 -20.66 -53.55
C SER A 6 5.22 -19.41 -52.91
N GLY A 7 4.71 -19.07 -51.73
CA GLY A 7 5.36 -18.44 -50.56
C GLY A 7 4.40 -18.61 -49.38
N GLN A 8 4.72 -18.52 -48.10
CA GLN A 8 5.91 -18.31 -47.29
C GLN A 8 5.50 -18.68 -45.85
N ASP A 9 6.47 -19.02 -45.03
CA ASP A 9 6.56 -18.94 -43.56
C ASP A 9 5.26 -18.72 -42.73
N LEU A 10 4.88 -19.76 -41.98
CA LEU A 10 3.91 -19.66 -40.88
C LEU A 10 4.63 -19.38 -39.56
N HIS A 11 4.52 -18.11 -39.16
CA HIS A 11 4.29 -17.62 -37.80
C HIS A 11 5.21 -18.07 -36.66
N GLN A 12 6.24 -17.24 -36.47
CA GLN A 12 6.84 -16.90 -35.18
C GLN A 12 5.92 -15.86 -34.48
N PHE A 13 5.48 -16.13 -33.26
CA PHE A 13 5.08 -15.08 -32.30
C PHE A 13 5.85 -15.32 -31.01
N HIS A 14 7.05 -14.78 -30.96
CA HIS A 14 7.86 -14.72 -29.75
C HIS A 14 7.55 -13.40 -29.05
N GLU A 15 6.77 -13.48 -27.98
CA GLU A 15 6.39 -12.35 -27.15
C GLU A 15 7.60 -11.95 -26.27
N ARG A 16 8.41 -11.01 -26.77
CA ARG A 16 9.40 -10.29 -25.96
C ARG A 16 9.44 -8.83 -26.37
N SER A 17 8.58 -8.04 -25.73
CA SER A 17 8.79 -6.60 -25.64
C SER A 17 8.76 -6.17 -24.17
N ARG A 18 9.89 -6.39 -23.48
CA ARG A 18 10.20 -5.59 -22.28
C ARG A 18 10.74 -4.26 -22.79
N HIS A 19 9.84 -3.30 -23.04
CA HIS A 19 10.26 -1.91 -23.19
C HIS A 19 10.85 -1.45 -21.85
N GLN A 20 12.17 -1.30 -21.88
CA GLN A 20 12.95 -0.68 -20.83
C GLN A 20 12.45 0.76 -20.70
N ARG A 21 11.75 1.05 -19.60
CA ARG A 21 11.16 2.36 -19.31
C ARG A 21 12.28 3.32 -18.94
N GLU A 22 12.63 4.24 -19.82
CA GLU A 22 13.49 5.35 -19.43
C GLU A 22 12.71 6.28 -18.48
N PRO A 23 13.29 6.65 -17.33
CA PRO A 23 12.67 7.59 -16.42
C PRO A 23 12.61 9.00 -17.04
N ILE A 24 11.53 9.73 -16.77
CA ILE A 24 11.47 11.14 -17.13
C ILE A 24 12.37 11.91 -16.16
N PHE A 25 13.41 12.54 -16.70
CA PHE A 25 14.28 13.45 -15.98
C PHE A 25 13.68 14.87 -16.04
N ARG A 26 13.33 15.43 -14.89
CA ARG A 26 13.11 16.88 -14.74
C ARG A 26 13.94 17.38 -13.56
N SER A 27 14.67 18.49 -13.76
CA SER A 27 15.58 19.06 -12.76
C SER A 27 16.60 18.09 -12.15
N GLY A 28 16.97 17.03 -12.88
CA GLY A 28 17.94 16.01 -12.42
C GLY A 28 17.35 14.90 -11.56
N GLU A 29 16.05 14.91 -11.27
CA GLU A 29 15.37 13.84 -10.53
C GLU A 29 14.60 12.90 -11.46
N VAL A 30 14.63 11.60 -11.13
CA VAL A 30 13.83 10.55 -11.77
C VAL A 30 12.47 10.49 -11.09
N TYR A 31 11.41 10.90 -11.79
CA TYR A 31 10.04 10.83 -11.26
C TYR A 31 9.33 9.54 -11.70
N GLN A 32 8.53 9.00 -10.78
CA GLN A 32 7.56 7.96 -11.10
C GLN A 32 6.23 8.65 -11.38
N LEU A 33 5.72 8.48 -12.61
CA LEU A 33 4.46 9.08 -13.01
C LEU A 33 3.31 8.52 -12.16
N PRO A 34 2.46 9.39 -11.58
CA PRO A 34 1.25 8.95 -10.90
C PRO A 34 0.23 8.38 -11.88
N GLU A 35 -0.68 7.53 -11.40
CA GLU A 35 -1.79 7.05 -12.24
C GLU A 35 -2.74 8.17 -12.62
N THR A 36 -3.49 7.99 -13.71
CA THR A 36 -4.70 8.79 -13.95
C THR A 36 -5.69 8.58 -12.81
N PHE A 37 -6.11 9.68 -12.18
CA PHE A 37 -7.13 9.69 -11.12
C PHE A 37 -7.76 11.08 -11.00
N GLY A 38 -8.92 11.17 -10.35
CA GLY A 38 -9.60 12.43 -10.05
C GLY A 38 -10.27 12.39 -8.68
N GLU A 39 -9.79 13.21 -7.75
CA GLU A 39 -10.39 13.48 -6.44
C GLU A 39 -10.17 14.98 -6.10
N GLU A 40 -9.48 15.28 -5.00
CA GLU A 40 -8.99 16.64 -4.65
C GLU A 40 -8.07 17.24 -5.73
N VAL A 41 -7.39 16.36 -6.47
CA VAL A 41 -6.55 16.69 -7.62
C VAL A 41 -6.93 15.75 -8.75
N THR A 42 -6.89 16.27 -9.98
CA THR A 42 -7.09 15.48 -11.19
C THR A 42 -5.77 15.35 -11.95
N ILE A 43 -5.39 14.12 -12.27
CA ILE A 43 -4.24 13.79 -13.09
C ILE A 43 -4.75 13.14 -14.38
N GLN A 44 -4.47 13.80 -15.50
CA GLN A 44 -4.85 13.35 -16.84
C GLN A 44 -3.62 13.43 -17.75
N TYR A 45 -3.52 12.47 -18.66
CA TYR A 45 -2.48 12.44 -19.67
C TYR A 45 -3.11 12.65 -21.05
N GLU A 46 -2.46 13.47 -21.86
CA GLU A 46 -2.91 13.85 -23.19
C GLU A 46 -1.76 13.66 -24.18
N LEU A 47 -2.07 13.11 -25.35
CA LEU A 47 -1.21 13.08 -26.51
C LEU A 47 -1.65 14.22 -27.44
N THR A 48 -0.72 15.13 -27.73
CA THR A 48 -0.93 16.26 -28.64
C THR A 48 -0.06 16.08 -29.87
N VAL A 49 -0.66 16.19 -31.05
CA VAL A 49 0.02 16.22 -32.35
C VAL A 49 -0.15 17.62 -32.92
N ASP A 50 0.96 18.33 -33.05
CA ASP A 50 1.02 19.67 -33.64
C ASP A 50 1.46 19.55 -35.10
N ILE A 51 0.58 19.94 -36.04
CA ILE A 51 0.83 19.89 -37.48
C ILE A 51 1.15 21.31 -37.94
N SER A 52 2.44 21.61 -38.11
CA SER A 52 2.88 22.91 -38.59
C SER A 52 2.66 23.07 -40.09
N ARG A 53 2.02 24.15 -40.51
CA ARG A 53 1.60 24.36 -41.92
C ARG A 53 2.36 25.48 -42.66
N GLY A 54 3.39 26.05 -42.04
CA GLY A 54 4.25 27.07 -42.64
C GLY A 54 3.72 28.50 -42.52
N MET A 55 4.43 29.47 -43.11
CA MET A 55 4.37 30.91 -42.79
C MET A 55 3.01 31.64 -42.94
N PHE A 56 1.95 30.99 -43.43
CA PHE A 56 0.65 31.64 -43.67
C PHE A 56 -0.57 30.78 -43.33
N ARG A 57 -0.40 29.71 -42.55
CA ARG A 57 -1.51 28.85 -42.12
C ARG A 57 -1.41 28.61 -40.62
N SER A 58 -2.56 28.63 -39.93
CA SER A 58 -2.64 28.19 -38.55
C SER A 58 -2.24 26.72 -38.45
N ASP A 59 -1.41 26.40 -37.46
CA ASP A 59 -1.06 25.04 -37.13
C ASP A 59 -2.30 24.29 -36.63
N ASP A 60 -2.42 23.00 -36.98
CA ASP A 60 -3.51 22.16 -36.47
C ASP A 60 -3.02 21.41 -35.23
N HIS A 61 -3.85 21.37 -34.19
CA HIS A 61 -3.56 20.63 -32.95
C HIS A 61 -4.56 19.50 -32.81
N ILE A 62 -4.11 18.26 -32.92
CA ILE A 62 -4.92 17.07 -32.62
C ILE A 62 -4.58 16.62 -31.21
N ARG A 63 -5.59 16.52 -30.36
CA ARG A 63 -5.44 16.18 -28.95
C ARG A 63 -6.25 14.95 -28.59
N THR A 64 -5.66 14.02 -27.84
CA THR A 64 -6.35 12.82 -27.35
C THR A 64 -5.91 12.45 -25.95
N ALA A 65 -6.87 12.30 -25.04
CA ALA A 65 -6.61 11.89 -23.66
C ALA A 65 -6.43 10.37 -23.57
N PHE A 66 -5.58 9.90 -22.66
CA PHE A 66 -5.43 8.48 -22.37
C PHE A 66 -5.25 8.22 -20.87
N GLY A 67 -5.65 7.02 -20.45
CA GLY A 67 -5.48 6.57 -19.07
C GLY A 67 -4.10 5.96 -18.85
N TYR A 68 -3.43 6.35 -17.78
CA TYR A 68 -2.19 5.74 -17.32
C TYR A 68 -2.43 4.97 -16.02
N VAL A 69 -2.12 3.68 -16.04
CA VAL A 69 -2.19 2.80 -14.87
C VAL A 69 -0.79 2.26 -14.60
N ARG A 70 -0.35 2.36 -13.35
CA ARG A 70 0.98 1.93 -12.96
C ARG A 70 0.91 0.46 -12.55
N CYS A 71 1.83 -0.32 -13.12
CA CYS A 71 2.03 -1.71 -12.74
C CYS A 71 3.42 -1.85 -12.13
N SER A 72 3.47 -2.25 -10.87
CA SER A 72 4.66 -2.63 -10.13
C SER A 72 4.41 -3.97 -9.43
N ILE A 73 5.42 -4.83 -9.43
CA ILE A 73 5.35 -6.15 -8.80
C ILE A 73 6.17 -6.06 -7.51
N PRO A 74 5.59 -6.35 -6.33
CA PRO A 74 6.35 -6.39 -5.10
C PRO A 74 7.36 -7.54 -5.13
N GLU A 75 8.38 -7.44 -4.28
CA GLU A 75 9.31 -8.56 -4.07
C GLU A 75 8.56 -9.81 -3.53
N PRO A 76 9.12 -11.01 -3.70
CA PRO A 76 8.55 -12.21 -3.08
C PRO A 76 8.51 -12.10 -1.55
N SER A 77 7.51 -12.73 -0.93
CA SER A 77 7.47 -12.89 0.53
C SER A 77 8.60 -13.80 1.03
N SER A 78 8.82 -13.87 2.35
CA SER A 78 9.77 -14.82 2.96
C SER A 78 9.49 -16.27 2.56
N ALA A 79 10.53 -17.12 2.57
CA ALA A 79 10.42 -18.53 2.22
C ALA A 79 9.40 -19.28 3.11
N LEU A 80 9.40 -19.01 4.41
CA LEU A 80 8.44 -19.61 5.35
C LEU A 80 7.00 -19.20 5.05
N ARG A 81 6.77 -17.95 4.63
CA ARG A 81 5.44 -17.49 4.21
C ARG A 81 5.01 -18.08 2.87
N GLN A 82 5.93 -18.21 1.91
CA GLN A 82 5.63 -18.88 0.64
C GLN A 82 5.20 -20.33 0.88
N LEU A 83 5.95 -21.07 1.70
CA LEU A 83 5.60 -22.43 2.10
C LEU A 83 4.23 -22.47 2.81
N ALA A 84 3.94 -21.51 3.69
CA ALA A 84 2.66 -21.44 4.37
C ALA A 84 1.48 -21.29 3.41
N TYR A 85 1.65 -20.48 2.36
CA TYR A 85 0.64 -20.33 1.30
C TYR A 85 0.52 -21.55 0.41
N GLU A 86 1.64 -22.18 0.05
CA GLU A 86 1.68 -23.39 -0.77
C GLU A 86 0.97 -24.56 -0.07
N GLU A 87 1.31 -24.79 1.20
CA GLU A 87 0.76 -25.89 2.01
C GLU A 87 -0.57 -25.54 2.69
N ARG A 88 -1.05 -24.29 2.54
CA ARG A 88 -2.28 -23.76 3.16
C ARG A 88 -2.31 -23.95 4.69
N ILE A 89 -1.16 -23.76 5.32
CA ILE A 89 -1.00 -23.80 6.77
C ILE A 89 -1.06 -22.37 7.35
N PRO A 90 -1.28 -22.22 8.68
CA PRO A 90 -1.26 -20.91 9.31
C PRO A 90 0.03 -20.13 9.04
N ILE A 91 -0.10 -18.83 8.85
CA ILE A 91 1.04 -17.96 8.60
C ILE A 91 1.94 -17.93 9.85
N PRO A 92 3.26 -18.15 9.71
CA PRO A 92 4.19 -18.07 10.84
C PRO A 92 4.16 -16.68 11.50
N ASP A 93 4.18 -16.67 12.83
CA ASP A 93 4.24 -15.44 13.61
C ASP A 93 5.60 -14.72 13.47
N PRO A 94 5.71 -13.46 13.94
CA PRO A 94 6.97 -12.71 13.88
C PRO A 94 8.13 -13.29 14.69
N GLY A 95 7.87 -14.17 15.66
CA GLY A 95 8.90 -14.88 16.42
C GLY A 95 9.48 -16.07 15.64
N VAL A 96 8.68 -16.70 14.79
CA VAL A 96 9.10 -17.83 13.93
C VAL A 96 9.69 -17.35 12.60
N ASP A 97 9.10 -16.32 11.97
CA ASP A 97 9.54 -15.78 10.67
C ASP A 97 10.02 -14.33 10.76
N VAL A 98 11.15 -14.11 11.45
CA VAL A 98 11.71 -12.76 11.67
C VAL A 98 11.97 -12.01 10.35
N GLU A 99 12.36 -12.72 9.29
CA GLU A 99 12.64 -12.13 7.98
C GLU A 99 11.36 -11.73 7.23
N GLY A 100 10.26 -12.46 7.43
CA GLY A 100 8.96 -12.17 6.83
C GLY A 100 8.16 -11.07 7.50
N TRP A 101 8.63 -10.50 8.61
CA TRP A 101 7.90 -9.45 9.33
C TRP A 101 8.76 -8.19 9.53
N LYS A 102 8.12 -7.02 9.49
CA LYS A 102 8.65 -5.76 9.99
C LYS A 102 7.95 -5.42 11.29
N SER A 103 8.60 -5.69 12.41
CA SER A 103 8.15 -5.23 13.72
C SER A 103 8.54 -3.77 13.94
N LEU A 104 7.57 -2.96 14.32
CA LEU A 104 7.78 -1.58 14.74
C LEU A 104 8.26 -1.53 16.18
N PRO A 105 8.87 -0.42 16.64
CA PRO A 105 9.20 -0.23 18.05
C PRO A 105 7.95 -0.39 18.94
N ALA A 106 8.13 -1.01 20.11
CA ALA A 106 7.07 -1.13 21.09
C ALA A 106 6.65 0.26 21.59
N ILE A 107 5.35 0.46 21.79
CA ILE A 107 4.80 1.68 22.38
C ILE A 107 4.05 1.35 23.67
N ALA A 108 4.13 2.25 24.65
CA ALA A 108 3.35 2.18 25.87
C ALA A 108 1.94 2.75 25.62
N VAL A 109 0.92 1.93 25.73
CA VAL A 109 -0.48 2.36 25.72
C VAL A 109 -0.97 2.42 27.16
N HIS A 110 -1.54 3.57 27.52
CA HIS A 110 -2.07 3.83 28.86
C HIS A 110 -3.59 3.83 28.81
N GLY A 111 -4.22 3.38 29.89
CA GLY A 111 -5.67 3.43 30.03
C GLY A 111 -6.12 3.13 31.46
N LEU A 112 -7.44 3.05 31.64
CA LEU A 112 -8.07 2.75 32.91
C LEU A 112 -8.77 1.38 32.87
N ILE A 113 -8.43 0.50 33.80
CA ILE A 113 -9.20 -0.71 34.08
C ILE A 113 -10.33 -0.34 35.04
N ALA A 114 -11.56 -0.75 34.68
CA ALA A 114 -12.76 -0.47 35.47
C ALA A 114 -12.89 1.02 35.88
N GLN A 115 -12.54 1.93 34.94
CA GLN A 115 -12.65 3.40 35.07
C GLN A 115 -11.90 4.03 36.26
N SER A 116 -11.00 3.30 36.91
CA SER A 116 -10.37 3.77 38.15
C SER A 116 -8.91 3.37 38.32
N ARG A 117 -8.52 2.20 37.80
CA ARG A 117 -7.17 1.67 37.99
C ARG A 117 -6.32 1.94 36.76
N PRO A 118 -5.26 2.79 36.85
CA PRO A 118 -4.38 3.01 35.72
C PRO A 118 -3.65 1.72 35.35
N ALA A 119 -3.52 1.50 34.05
CA ALA A 119 -2.84 0.35 33.50
C ALA A 119 -2.01 0.77 32.29
N GLU A 120 -0.89 0.07 32.12
CA GLU A 120 0.01 0.24 31.00
C GLU A 120 0.19 -1.11 30.28
N VAL A 121 0.09 -1.08 28.96
CA VAL A 121 0.32 -2.24 28.10
C VAL A 121 1.30 -1.84 27.01
N GLN A 122 2.36 -2.62 26.86
CA GLN A 122 3.31 -2.46 25.77
C GLN A 122 2.75 -3.14 24.52
N VAL A 123 2.66 -2.40 23.42
CA VAL A 123 2.09 -2.88 22.17
C VAL A 123 3.13 -2.82 21.07
N THR A 124 3.30 -3.93 20.34
CA THR A 124 4.17 -4.03 19.17
C THR A 124 3.35 -4.43 17.95
N LEU A 125 3.40 -3.63 16.89
CA LEU A 125 2.78 -3.93 15.60
C LEU A 125 3.84 -4.49 14.65
N SER A 126 3.54 -5.62 14.03
CA SER A 126 4.33 -6.23 12.97
C SER A 126 3.52 -6.29 11.68
N LEU A 127 4.12 -5.86 10.57
CA LEU A 127 3.53 -5.93 9.22
C LEU A 127 4.31 -6.93 8.36
N ALA A 128 3.61 -7.70 7.53
CA ALA A 128 4.26 -8.65 6.64
C ALA A 128 5.21 -7.95 5.65
N LYS A 129 6.37 -8.53 5.39
CA LYS A 129 7.28 -8.08 4.34
C LYS A 129 6.97 -8.80 3.01
N PRO A 130 7.27 -8.15 1.87
CA PRO A 130 7.79 -6.78 1.73
C PRO A 130 6.74 -5.71 2.06
N LEU A 131 7.17 -4.49 2.38
CA LEU A 131 6.28 -3.35 2.65
C LEU A 131 5.72 -2.70 1.37
N SER A 132 5.44 -3.54 0.37
CA SER A 132 4.87 -3.20 -0.92
C SER A 132 3.82 -4.25 -1.24
N TYR A 133 2.59 -3.83 -1.46
CA TYR A 133 1.43 -4.71 -1.56
C TYR A 133 0.64 -4.42 -2.83
N THR A 134 0.00 -5.44 -3.38
CA THR A 134 -0.81 -5.32 -4.58
C THR A 134 -2.23 -4.84 -4.24
N ARG A 135 -2.79 -3.95 -5.06
CA ARG A 135 -4.20 -3.54 -4.89
C ARG A 135 -5.12 -4.77 -4.98
N GLY A 136 -6.15 -4.82 -4.15
CA GLY A 136 -7.03 -5.98 -4.04
C GLY A 136 -6.48 -7.16 -3.22
N SER A 137 -5.26 -7.08 -2.68
CA SER A 137 -4.71 -8.07 -1.76
C SER A 137 -4.98 -7.71 -0.30
N VAL A 138 -4.43 -8.51 0.62
CA VAL A 138 -4.43 -8.22 2.05
C VAL A 138 -3.04 -7.81 2.54
N ILE A 139 -2.98 -6.99 3.59
CA ILE A 139 -1.78 -6.78 4.39
C ILE A 139 -1.95 -7.58 5.69
N PRO A 140 -1.23 -8.69 5.87
CA PRO A 140 -1.19 -9.36 7.16
C PRO A 140 -0.51 -8.49 8.20
N CYS A 141 -1.14 -8.37 9.37
CA CYS A 141 -0.63 -7.63 10.51
C CYS A 141 -0.72 -8.49 11.78
N PHE A 142 0.18 -8.25 12.72
CA PHE A 142 0.25 -8.98 13.97
C PHE A 142 0.50 -8.00 15.11
N LEU A 143 -0.27 -8.13 16.19
CA LEU A 143 -0.10 -7.34 17.41
C LEU A 143 0.37 -8.23 18.54
N LYS A 144 1.39 -7.75 19.27
CA LYS A 144 1.83 -8.32 20.54
C LYS A 144 1.55 -7.31 21.65
N PHE A 145 0.85 -7.76 22.68
CA PHE A 145 0.61 -7.03 23.91
C PHE A 145 1.44 -7.65 25.02
N SER A 146 2.12 -6.85 25.83
CA SER A 146 2.93 -7.29 26.96
C SER A 146 2.67 -6.42 28.17
N SER A 147 2.35 -7.04 29.31
CA SER A 147 2.19 -6.34 30.60
C SER A 147 2.29 -7.33 31.74
N LEU A 148 2.84 -6.89 32.88
CA LEU A 148 2.78 -7.66 34.13
C LEU A 148 1.36 -7.66 34.73
N ASP A 149 0.52 -6.70 34.32
CA ASP A 149 -0.87 -6.61 34.73
C ASP A 149 -1.75 -7.46 33.79
N VAL A 150 -2.03 -8.68 34.21
CA VAL A 150 -2.84 -9.64 33.43
C VAL A 150 -4.25 -9.10 33.16
N GLN A 151 -4.83 -8.33 34.09
CA GLN A 151 -6.15 -7.74 33.88
C GLN A 151 -6.12 -6.65 32.81
N ALA A 152 -5.02 -5.90 32.68
CA ALA A 152 -4.83 -4.93 31.60
C ALA A 152 -4.86 -5.61 30.22
N LEU A 153 -4.20 -6.77 30.13
CA LEU A 153 -4.17 -7.59 28.90
C LEU A 153 -5.53 -8.19 28.57
N ASP A 154 -6.32 -8.56 29.58
CA ASP A 154 -7.65 -9.12 29.38
C ASP A 154 -8.67 -8.09 28.87
N VAL A 155 -8.46 -6.81 29.17
CA VAL A 155 -9.23 -5.69 28.59
C VAL A 155 -8.78 -5.36 27.16
N ALA A 156 -7.49 -5.54 26.85
CA ALA A 156 -6.90 -5.34 25.53
C ALA A 156 -7.22 -6.47 24.52
N ARG A 157 -8.41 -7.06 24.61
CA ARG A 157 -8.89 -8.15 23.73
C ARG A 157 -9.48 -7.59 22.43
N PRO A 158 -9.52 -8.41 21.36
CA PRO A 158 -10.07 -7.99 20.09
C PRO A 158 -11.58 -7.77 20.23
N GLY A 159 -11.98 -6.50 20.13
CA GLY A 159 -13.33 -5.98 20.03
C GLY A 159 -13.29 -4.67 19.22
N ASP A 160 -14.32 -3.83 19.28
CA ASP A 160 -14.40 -2.56 18.52
C ASP A 160 -13.31 -1.52 18.88
N SER A 161 -12.53 -1.78 19.93
CA SER A 161 -11.58 -0.84 20.52
C SER A 161 -10.27 -0.73 19.74
N ILE A 162 -9.76 -1.80 19.12
CA ILE A 162 -8.45 -1.77 18.46
C ILE A 162 -8.63 -1.43 16.98
N LYS A 163 -8.26 -0.21 16.61
CA LYS A 163 -8.40 0.26 15.22
C LYS A 163 -7.04 0.53 14.60
N LEU A 164 -6.77 -0.14 13.49
CA LEU A 164 -5.62 0.13 12.64
C LEU A 164 -6.13 0.53 11.27
N TYR A 165 -5.81 1.73 10.84
CA TYR A 165 -6.28 2.25 9.56
C TYR A 165 -5.16 2.28 8.54
N LEU A 166 -5.50 1.95 7.30
CA LEU A 166 -4.71 2.35 6.16
C LEU A 166 -5.14 3.76 5.74
N ARG A 167 -4.21 4.71 5.88
CA ARG A 167 -4.45 6.12 5.61
C ARG A 167 -3.76 6.53 4.34
N ARG A 168 -4.51 7.15 3.43
CA ARG A 168 -3.99 7.78 2.22
C ARG A 168 -3.88 9.28 2.43
N THR A 169 -2.75 9.83 2.03
CA THR A 169 -2.49 11.28 2.08
C THR A 169 -2.10 11.77 0.69
N ILE A 170 -2.80 12.79 0.22
CA ILE A 170 -2.53 13.51 -1.03
C ILE A 170 -2.00 14.90 -0.66
N LYS A 171 -0.79 15.23 -1.11
CA LYS A 171 -0.21 16.57 -0.96
C LYS A 171 -0.09 17.23 -2.32
N TYR A 172 -0.54 18.47 -2.43
CA TYR A 172 -0.52 19.20 -3.69
C TYR A 172 -0.42 20.72 -3.50
N GLN A 173 0.09 21.40 -4.52
CA GLN A 173 0.11 22.86 -4.57
C GLN A 173 -0.85 23.36 -5.65
N ARG A 174 -1.68 24.36 -5.35
CA ARG A 174 -2.50 25.01 -6.37
C ARG A 174 -1.68 26.06 -7.13
N PRO A 175 -2.01 26.34 -8.40
CA PRO A 175 -1.34 27.41 -9.16
C PRO A 175 -1.43 28.79 -8.50
N SER A 176 -2.46 29.03 -7.70
CA SER A 176 -2.67 30.27 -6.94
C SER A 176 -1.85 30.35 -5.65
N ASP A 177 -1.26 29.25 -5.20
CA ASP A 177 -0.53 29.20 -3.93
C ASP A 177 0.87 29.79 -4.09
N SER A 178 1.34 30.54 -3.08
CA SER A 178 2.74 30.92 -3.00
C SER A 178 3.63 29.67 -2.97
N LYS A 179 4.91 29.79 -3.38
CA LYS A 179 5.84 28.67 -3.62
C LYS A 179 6.01 27.67 -2.44
N PHE A 180 5.47 27.97 -1.26
CA PHE A 180 5.65 27.19 -0.04
C PHE A 180 4.34 26.67 0.58
N ASN A 181 3.18 26.98 0.01
CA ASN A 181 1.91 26.57 0.62
C ASN A 181 1.41 25.25 0.05
N TRP A 182 1.58 24.17 0.81
CA TRP A 182 1.12 22.83 0.44
C TRP A 182 -0.26 22.55 1.03
N ASN A 183 -1.17 22.05 0.19
CA ASN A 183 -2.45 21.51 0.61
C ASN A 183 -2.28 20.01 0.90
N GLU A 184 -2.95 19.53 1.94
CA GLU A 184 -2.89 18.14 2.36
C GLU A 184 -4.31 17.61 2.61
N ALA A 185 -4.68 16.57 1.88
CA ALA A 185 -5.92 15.85 2.06
C ALA A 185 -5.62 14.44 2.53
N THR A 186 -6.25 14.03 3.63
CA THR A 186 -6.03 12.73 4.26
C THR A 186 -7.35 11.98 4.38
N LYS A 187 -7.34 10.69 4.05
CA LYS A 187 -8.51 9.82 4.11
C LYS A 187 -8.13 8.44 4.62
N ASP A 188 -8.86 7.94 5.59
CA ASP A 188 -8.78 6.54 6.01
C ASP A 188 -9.51 5.69 4.96
N VAL A 189 -8.79 4.74 4.38
CA VAL A 189 -9.21 3.95 3.21
C VAL A 189 -9.83 2.64 3.63
N CYS A 190 -9.22 1.97 4.61
CA CYS A 190 -9.71 0.72 5.17
C CYS A 190 -9.18 0.52 6.59
N THR A 191 -9.79 -0.41 7.32
CA THR A 191 -9.48 -0.75 8.71
C THR A 191 -9.08 -2.22 8.80
N ALA A 192 -8.13 -2.53 9.69
CA ALA A 192 -7.75 -3.89 9.98
C ALA A 192 -8.87 -4.66 10.69
N LEU A 193 -9.03 -5.92 10.33
CA LEU A 193 -9.80 -6.91 11.07
C LEU A 193 -8.86 -7.67 11.99
N TRP A 194 -9.30 -7.99 13.21
CA TRP A 194 -8.48 -8.67 14.22
C TRP A 194 -9.17 -9.94 14.72
N TRP A 195 -8.38 -10.99 14.94
CA TRP A 195 -8.82 -12.24 15.56
C TRP A 195 -7.75 -12.83 16.46
N ASN A 196 -8.18 -13.77 17.31
CA ASN A 196 -7.26 -14.53 18.15
C ASN A 196 -6.57 -15.61 17.30
N PRO A 197 -5.24 -15.75 17.37
CA PRO A 197 -4.53 -16.83 16.68
C PRO A 197 -5.03 -18.21 17.13
N PRO A 198 -5.10 -19.21 16.22
CA PRO A 198 -5.63 -20.54 16.52
C PRO A 198 -4.84 -21.29 17.59
N ASN A 199 -3.53 -20.99 17.73
CA ASN A 199 -2.63 -21.66 18.66
C ASN A 199 -2.46 -20.92 20.01
N THR A 200 -3.25 -19.88 20.29
CA THR A 200 -3.14 -19.09 21.53
C THR A 200 -3.77 -19.78 22.74
N SER A 201 -4.39 -20.95 22.57
CA SER A 201 -5.03 -21.73 23.64
C SER A 201 -4.06 -22.37 24.66
N GLY A 202 -2.76 -22.08 24.61
CA GLY A 202 -1.78 -22.64 25.55
C GLY A 202 -0.45 -21.89 25.70
N GLY A 203 -0.37 -20.59 25.39
CA GLY A 203 0.86 -19.81 25.64
C GLY A 203 1.22 -19.82 27.12
N THR A 204 2.43 -20.29 27.46
CA THR A 204 2.94 -20.41 28.83
C THR A 204 3.10 -19.06 29.54
N ASP A 205 3.18 -17.95 28.80
CA ASP A 205 3.39 -16.62 29.35
C ASP A 205 2.07 -15.85 29.53
N ARG A 206 1.62 -15.77 30.78
CA ARG A 206 0.41 -15.02 31.17
C ARG A 206 0.57 -13.51 30.95
N ALA A 207 1.79 -12.99 30.80
CA ALA A 207 2.10 -11.58 30.61
C ALA A 207 2.06 -11.14 29.14
N VAL A 208 1.73 -12.04 28.19
CA VAL A 208 1.71 -11.71 26.76
C VAL A 208 0.39 -12.15 26.11
N ARG A 209 -0.14 -11.33 25.21
CA ARG A 209 -1.26 -11.67 24.32
C ARG A 209 -0.93 -11.30 22.88
N TYR A 210 -1.58 -11.99 21.95
CA TYR A 210 -1.34 -11.84 20.52
C TYR A 210 -2.64 -11.67 19.77
N LEU A 211 -2.62 -10.86 18.71
CA LEU A 211 -3.68 -10.79 17.71
C LEU A 211 -3.10 -10.92 16.32
N GLU A 212 -3.78 -11.72 15.52
CA GLU A 212 -3.62 -11.72 14.07
C GLU A 212 -4.64 -10.76 13.46
N GLY A 213 -4.27 -10.15 12.36
CA GLY A 213 -5.19 -9.34 11.60
C GLY A 213 -4.82 -9.19 10.15
N GLU A 214 -5.75 -8.61 9.41
CA GLU A 214 -5.54 -8.26 8.01
C GLU A 214 -6.15 -6.89 7.68
N ILE A 215 -5.50 -6.17 6.78
CA ILE A 215 -6.05 -4.98 6.14
C ILE A 215 -6.36 -5.35 4.68
N GLN A 216 -7.64 -5.35 4.31
CA GLN A 216 -8.05 -5.59 2.92
C GLN A 216 -7.83 -4.34 2.07
N LEU A 217 -7.04 -4.46 1.00
CA LEU A 217 -6.73 -3.35 0.10
C LEU A 217 -7.81 -3.24 -0.98
N PRO A 218 -8.41 -2.05 -1.17
CA PRO A 218 -9.33 -1.84 -2.27
C PRO A 218 -8.67 -2.10 -3.64
N LYS A 219 -9.44 -2.63 -4.58
CA LYS A 219 -8.95 -2.93 -5.95
C LYS A 219 -8.61 -1.67 -6.75
N ASP A 220 -9.20 -0.55 -6.39
CA ASP A 220 -9.03 0.78 -6.98
C ASP A 220 -8.03 1.66 -6.20
N LEU A 221 -7.36 1.12 -5.18
CA LEU A 221 -6.36 1.84 -4.40
C LEU A 221 -5.23 2.33 -5.31
N LYS A 222 -5.02 3.65 -5.28
CA LYS A 222 -3.98 4.31 -6.07
C LYS A 222 -2.59 4.09 -5.44
N PRO A 223 -1.58 3.72 -6.24
CA PRO A 223 -0.23 3.46 -5.73
C PRO A 223 0.44 4.77 -5.29
N SER A 224 1.39 4.67 -4.37
CA SER A 224 2.20 5.81 -3.95
C SER A 224 3.02 6.36 -5.12
N ALA A 225 3.04 7.68 -5.27
CA ALA A 225 3.79 8.40 -6.30
C ALA A 225 4.13 9.82 -5.84
N LYS A 226 5.21 10.39 -6.38
CA LYS A 226 5.65 11.76 -6.13
C LYS A 226 6.18 12.34 -7.43
N VAL A 227 5.68 13.51 -7.81
CA VAL A 227 6.14 14.29 -8.95
C VAL A 227 6.01 15.77 -8.63
N GLU A 228 7.12 16.50 -8.67
CA GLU A 228 7.18 17.95 -8.42
C GLU A 228 6.28 18.41 -7.24
N HIS A 229 5.18 19.11 -7.56
CA HIS A 229 4.23 19.72 -6.65
C HIS A 229 3.08 18.79 -6.23
N PHE A 230 3.24 17.48 -6.38
CA PHE A 230 2.23 16.46 -6.10
C PHE A 230 2.85 15.22 -5.43
N SER A 231 2.17 14.68 -4.43
CA SER A 231 2.45 13.33 -3.93
C SER A 231 1.20 12.65 -3.40
N ILE A 232 1.17 11.32 -3.55
CA ILE A 232 0.19 10.42 -2.95
C ILE A 232 0.97 9.35 -2.19
N SER A 233 0.61 9.12 -0.94
CA SER A 233 1.26 8.11 -0.10
C SER A 233 0.24 7.39 0.78
N VAL A 234 0.56 6.14 1.13
CA VAL A 234 -0.27 5.27 1.98
C VAL A 234 0.54 4.85 3.19
N ARG A 235 -0.04 4.93 4.39
CA ARG A 235 0.62 4.59 5.66
C ARG A 235 -0.36 3.90 6.62
N GLY A 236 0.13 2.93 7.39
CA GLY A 236 -0.62 2.38 8.53
C GLY A 236 -0.63 3.38 9.69
N SER A 237 -1.80 3.61 10.29
CA SER A 237 -1.99 4.50 11.44
C SER A 237 -2.75 3.76 12.54
N PRO A 238 -2.09 3.38 13.65
CA PRO A 238 -2.77 2.80 14.79
C PRO A 238 -3.55 3.88 15.54
N CYS A 239 -4.78 3.57 15.93
CA CYS A 239 -5.59 4.37 16.83
C CYS A 239 -5.98 3.48 18.01
N PHE A 240 -5.43 3.80 19.18
CA PHE A 240 -5.88 3.22 20.44
C PHE A 240 -6.82 4.25 21.09
N PRO A 241 -7.97 3.82 21.63
CA PRO A 241 -8.84 4.71 22.37
C PRO A 241 -8.08 5.24 23.58
N CYS A 242 -7.96 6.57 23.65
CA CYS A 242 -7.61 7.27 24.88
C CYS A 242 -8.95 7.64 25.51
N ASP A 243 -9.35 6.94 26.57
CA ASP A 243 -10.39 7.41 27.48
C ASP A 243 -9.73 8.06 28.70
#